data_AF-A0A1D7V3T8-F1
#
_entry.id   AF-A0A1D7V3T8-F1
#
_cell.length_a   1.000
_cell.length_b   1.000
_cell.length_c   1.000
_cell.angle_alpha   90.00
_cell.angle_beta   90.00
_cell.angle_gamma   90.00
#
_symmetry.space_group_name_H-M   'P 1'
#
loop_
_entity.id
_entity.type
_entity.pdbx_description
1 polymer ?
#
loop_
_entity_poly.entity_id
_entity_poly.type
_entity_poly.pdbx_seq_one_letter_code
_entity_poly.pdbx_strand_id
1 'polypeptide(L)'
;MYVFFRLRILMRGNSRDNDGFFSGILLCLFFLNACSLEGVFPSLFPTEKQKLGAQYVQALILTAISCSGPGKFWVRDITKNASYCLQASLVGEGDTVSIYAEYGQEKNLDYKSIVREFDQKIFPKLSAAFGPPSDMDQSGKVHILFLDIRDGSKPGGSFVAGFFDPFDFLSDDPRSSVRSNAKEILYIDSVQLKELAEKDLAAGKSDTMLSTIAHEFQHLIRFQFELPDYLSQKVRDETWLNEGTSEVASDIAGYSPQLNRIQCYRGNVAGVCARGVNGSTIFGSANFSSIVDYSFAYAFMKYLYTVSGASVQERNSFFKKTVAGPSLRAKDAQSLAEIFLTSSAVASLSASQKNDLGVSGETSFIRLFAAFLWLSTGETTLSEAQLGVDSAGAAGFKTGMESVLSALPFPLANQDGGELRKLYDTQPLPFILPLSNLKPGQFHFIDQNRSNTGTQPAVVLLKKTVPSLKILQVNADPYRLGQVSQSVTRTNDEGEPFLLPETDGPEIICPLEYFHSSERNRTN
;
A
#
# COMPACT_ATOMS: atom_id res chain seq x y z
N MET A 1 12.04 36.28 -23.77
CA MET A 1 12.67 37.33 -24.61
C MET A 1 12.03 38.66 -24.23
N TYR A 2 12.26 39.16 -23.02
CA TYR A 2 13.21 40.20 -22.60
C TYR A 2 13.40 39.98 -21.09
N VAL A 3 14.64 39.72 -20.64
CA VAL A 3 15.17 39.68 -19.23
C VAL A 3 16.44 38.81 -19.20
N PHE A 4 16.61 37.89 -20.16
CA PHE A 4 17.82 37.05 -20.29
C PHE A 4 19.08 37.74 -20.86
N PHE A 5 19.13 39.07 -20.98
CA PHE A 5 20.19 39.79 -21.70
C PHE A 5 21.10 40.68 -20.84
N ARG A 6 21.07 40.57 -19.49
CA ARG A 6 21.87 41.45 -18.61
C ARG A 6 22.69 40.75 -17.52
N LEU A 7 23.19 39.54 -17.76
CA LEU A 7 24.21 38.94 -16.89
C LEU A 7 25.41 38.29 -17.63
N ARG A 8 25.61 38.61 -18.91
CA ARG A 8 26.69 38.02 -19.72
C ARG A 8 27.80 38.98 -20.17
N ILE A 9 27.90 40.16 -19.57
CA ILE A 9 28.96 41.13 -19.88
C ILE A 9 29.54 41.67 -18.57
N LEU A 10 30.53 40.94 -18.03
CA LEU A 10 31.57 41.30 -17.03
C LEU A 10 32.00 39.97 -16.38
N MET A 11 33.15 39.34 -16.59
CA MET A 11 34.33 39.61 -17.41
C MET A 11 34.99 38.25 -17.69
N ARG A 12 35.50 38.06 -18.91
CA ARG A 12 36.68 37.24 -19.16
C ARG A 12 37.87 38.11 -18.78
N GLY A 13 38.58 37.78 -17.70
CA GLY A 13 39.78 38.46 -17.24
C GLY A 13 40.68 37.45 -16.54
N ASN A 14 41.92 37.35 -16.98
CA ASN A 14 42.83 36.24 -16.75
C ASN A 14 43.65 36.42 -15.46
N SER A 15 43.84 35.32 -14.73
CA SER A 15 44.87 34.98 -13.72
C SER A 15 45.34 35.98 -12.65
N ARG A 16 45.42 35.41 -11.44
CA ARG A 16 46.20 35.76 -10.22
C ARG A 16 45.39 36.39 -9.07
N ASP A 17 45.65 35.80 -7.90
CA ASP A 17 45.24 36.18 -6.54
C ASP A 17 43.88 35.65 -6.03
N ASN A 18 43.86 34.34 -5.79
CA ASN A 18 43.07 33.71 -4.73
C ASN A 18 43.60 34.22 -3.38
N ASP A 19 42.79 34.98 -2.63
CA ASP A 19 42.74 35.05 -1.15
C ASP A 19 42.00 36.31 -0.64
N GLY A 20 41.69 37.29 -1.50
CA GLY A 20 41.00 38.52 -1.10
C GLY A 20 39.45 38.48 -1.07
N PHE A 21 38.81 37.48 -1.70
CA PHE A 21 37.36 37.51 -1.95
C PHE A 21 36.52 36.96 -0.79
N PHE A 22 37.07 36.07 0.03
CA PHE A 22 36.36 35.45 1.16
C PHE A 22 36.28 36.36 2.41
N SER A 23 37.18 37.34 2.55
CA SER A 23 37.17 38.24 3.71
C SER A 23 36.16 39.39 3.56
N GLY A 24 35.84 39.82 2.33
CA GLY A 24 34.93 40.95 2.07
C GLY A 24 33.45 40.65 2.32
N ILE A 25 33.00 39.41 2.10
CA ILE A 25 31.59 39.03 2.32
C ILE A 25 31.30 38.81 3.81
N LEU A 26 32.28 38.31 4.57
CA LEU A 26 32.13 38.10 6.02
C LEU A 26 32.13 39.43 6.80
N LEU A 27 32.83 40.46 6.30
CA LEU A 27 32.90 41.78 6.94
C LEU A 27 31.65 42.65 6.73
N CYS A 28 30.91 42.45 5.62
CA CYS A 28 29.66 43.18 5.36
C CYS A 28 28.47 42.74 6.23
N LEU A 29 28.56 41.58 6.90
CA LEU A 29 27.48 41.05 7.75
C LEU A 29 27.60 41.44 9.22
N PHE A 30 28.71 42.07 9.64
CA PHE A 30 28.91 42.51 11.04
C PHE A 30 28.48 43.96 11.33
N PHE A 31 28.12 44.76 10.31
CA PHE A 31 27.86 46.20 10.47
C PHE A 31 26.43 46.68 10.18
N LEU A 32 25.47 45.78 9.96
CA LEU A 32 24.05 46.17 9.82
C LEU A 32 23.26 45.78 11.07
N ASN A 33 23.57 46.48 12.17
CA ASN A 33 22.65 46.62 13.28
C ASN A 33 21.69 47.78 12.97
N ALA A 34 20.40 47.53 13.17
CA ALA A 34 19.31 48.51 13.22
C ALA A 34 19.03 49.29 11.93
N CYS A 35 18.30 48.69 10.99
CA CYS A 35 17.24 49.38 10.25
C CYS A 35 16.24 48.37 9.66
N SER A 36 14.98 48.77 9.66
CA SER A 36 13.78 47.97 9.42
C SER A 36 13.79 47.14 8.14
N LEU A 37 13.49 45.86 8.29
CA LEU A 37 13.29 44.87 7.23
C LEU A 37 11.96 45.04 6.45
N GLU A 38 11.28 46.18 6.60
CA GLU A 38 10.01 46.48 5.90
C GLU A 38 10.21 47.08 4.51
N GLY A 39 11.44 47.48 4.13
CA GLY A 39 11.71 48.18 2.88
C GLY A 39 12.03 47.32 1.65
N VAL A 40 12.26 46.00 1.79
CA VAL A 40 12.86 45.19 0.71
C VAL A 40 11.88 44.25 0.01
N PHE A 41 10.72 43.92 0.60
CA PHE A 41 9.71 43.05 -0.04
C PHE A 41 8.25 43.43 0.32
N PRO A 42 7.66 44.46 -0.30
CA PRO A 42 6.23 44.70 -0.16
C PRO A 42 5.48 43.84 -1.19
N SER A 43 5.05 42.62 -0.81
CA SER A 43 3.87 41.89 -1.37
C SER A 43 3.85 40.35 -1.21
N LEU A 44 4.69 39.73 -0.37
CA LEU A 44 4.72 38.25 -0.27
C LEU A 44 3.86 37.62 0.85
N PHE A 45 3.00 38.37 1.53
CA PHE A 45 2.19 37.82 2.62
C PHE A 45 0.71 38.16 2.47
N PRO A 46 -0.19 37.16 2.37
CA PRO A 46 -1.61 37.37 2.60
C PRO A 46 -1.81 37.86 4.04
N THR A 47 -2.53 38.96 4.19
CA THR A 47 -3.00 39.50 5.46
C THR A 47 -4.05 38.57 6.05
N GLU A 48 -3.62 37.52 6.74
CA GLU A 48 -4.28 36.84 7.87
C GLU A 48 -3.55 35.53 8.18
N LYS A 49 -2.46 35.60 8.97
CA LYS A 49 -1.97 34.55 9.89
C LYS A 49 -0.79 35.12 10.70
N GLN A 50 -0.62 34.59 11.92
CA GLN A 50 0.28 35.04 12.98
C GLN A 50 1.68 35.46 12.51
N LYS A 51 2.20 36.56 13.08
CA LYS A 51 3.54 37.10 12.82
C LYS A 51 4.62 36.02 13.05
N LEU A 52 5.19 35.51 11.96
CA LEU A 52 6.38 34.64 11.98
C LEU A 52 7.58 35.44 12.52
N GLY A 53 8.25 34.93 13.56
CA GLY A 53 9.39 35.59 14.19
C GLY A 53 10.66 35.59 13.32
N ALA A 54 11.57 36.55 13.54
CA ALA A 54 12.79 36.72 12.75
C ALA A 54 13.73 35.48 12.71
N GLN A 55 13.63 34.60 13.70
CA GLN A 55 14.35 33.32 13.73
C GLN A 55 13.90 32.36 12.61
N TYR A 56 12.64 32.44 12.18
CA TYR A 56 12.08 31.66 11.09
C TYR A 56 12.66 32.08 9.73
N VAL A 57 12.87 33.40 9.53
CA VAL A 57 13.45 33.95 8.30
C VAL A 57 14.93 33.58 8.18
N GLN A 58 15.66 33.58 9.29
CA GLN A 58 17.07 33.13 9.31
C GLN A 58 17.19 31.62 9.03
N ALA A 59 16.27 30.79 9.55
CA ALA A 59 16.19 29.38 9.21
C ALA A 59 15.84 29.17 7.72
N LEU A 60 14.93 29.96 7.15
CA LEU A 60 14.56 29.92 5.73
C LEU A 60 15.71 30.30 4.76
N ILE A 61 16.66 31.13 5.18
CA ILE A 61 17.80 31.55 4.34
C ILE A 61 18.98 30.56 4.41
N LEU A 62 19.16 29.89 5.55
CA LEU A 62 20.19 28.83 5.72
C LEU A 62 19.73 27.43 5.26
N THR A 63 18.43 27.23 5.01
CA THR A 63 17.81 25.96 4.59
C THR A 63 17.90 25.66 3.09
N ALA A 64 18.41 26.58 2.27
CA ALA A 64 18.42 26.42 0.82
C ALA A 64 19.52 25.48 0.27
N ILE A 65 20.46 24.99 1.09
CA ILE A 65 21.64 24.26 0.57
C ILE A 65 21.80 22.84 1.16
N SER A 66 21.31 22.53 2.36
CA SER A 66 21.29 21.17 2.87
C SER A 66 20.12 20.92 3.85
N CYS A 67 19.27 19.94 3.56
CA CYS A 67 18.32 19.41 4.55
C CYS A 67 19.05 18.51 5.53
N SER A 68 19.90 19.12 6.35
CA SER A 68 20.77 18.43 7.30
C SER A 68 20.64 19.05 8.68
N GLY A 69 20.57 18.21 9.71
CA GLY A 69 20.52 18.61 11.10
C GLY A 69 19.42 17.90 11.89
N PRO A 70 19.40 18.06 13.22
CA PRO A 70 18.39 17.43 14.07
C PRO A 70 16.96 17.83 13.67
N GLY A 71 16.09 16.83 13.55
CA GLY A 71 14.68 17.03 13.21
C GLY A 71 14.41 17.51 11.78
N LYS A 72 15.38 17.45 10.87
CA LYS A 72 15.15 17.76 9.45
C LYS A 72 14.99 16.50 8.63
N PHE A 73 13.99 16.50 7.76
CA PHE A 73 13.66 15.38 6.91
C PHE A 73 13.43 15.85 5.47
N TRP A 74 13.91 15.08 4.51
CA TRP A 74 13.37 15.15 3.15
C TRP A 74 11.99 14.50 3.13
N VAL A 75 10.99 15.19 2.61
CA VAL A 75 9.62 14.68 2.54
C VAL A 75 9.09 14.83 1.13
N ARG A 76 8.37 13.83 0.62
CA ARG A 76 7.78 13.90 -0.71
C ARG A 76 6.53 14.78 -0.73
N ASP A 77 6.53 15.78 -1.62
CA ASP A 77 5.31 16.44 -2.09
C ASP A 77 4.70 15.53 -3.15
N ILE A 78 3.59 14.86 -2.81
CA ILE A 78 2.94 13.85 -3.65
C ILE A 78 2.44 14.51 -4.95
N THR A 79 1.95 15.75 -4.87
CA THR A 79 1.43 16.48 -6.05
C THR A 79 2.51 16.83 -7.07
N LYS A 80 3.75 17.03 -6.61
CA LYS A 80 4.89 17.42 -7.47
C LYS A 80 5.83 16.26 -7.78
N ASN A 81 5.67 15.13 -7.09
CA ASN A 81 6.63 14.04 -7.05
C ASN A 81 8.09 14.56 -6.86
N ALA A 82 8.26 15.44 -5.87
CA ALA A 82 9.53 16.06 -5.55
C ALA A 82 9.67 16.25 -4.04
N SER A 83 10.89 16.11 -3.52
CA SER A 83 11.15 16.27 -2.10
C SER A 83 11.31 17.73 -1.71
N TYR A 84 10.81 18.08 -0.52
CA TYR A 84 11.09 19.34 0.15
C TYR A 84 11.70 19.07 1.52
N CYS A 85 12.44 20.03 2.06
CA CYS A 85 12.98 19.93 3.40
C CYS A 85 11.92 20.33 4.43
N LEU A 86 11.59 19.43 5.34
CA LEU A 86 10.69 19.67 6.46
C LEU A 86 11.49 19.77 7.75
N GLN A 87 11.15 20.75 8.60
CA GLN A 87 11.59 20.79 9.99
C GLN A 87 10.48 20.20 10.87
N ALA A 88 10.86 19.24 11.70
CA ALA A 88 10.01 18.56 12.66
C ALA A 88 10.63 18.56 14.05
N SER A 89 9.79 18.35 15.06
CA SER A 89 10.13 18.26 16.47
C SER A 89 9.98 16.81 16.93
N LEU A 90 10.92 16.27 17.71
CA LEU A 90 10.74 14.98 18.38
C LEU A 90 9.67 15.15 19.47
N VAL A 91 8.57 14.40 19.36
CA VAL A 91 7.39 14.51 20.23
C VAL A 91 7.09 13.24 21.02
N GLY A 92 7.73 12.13 20.66
CA GLY A 92 7.65 10.87 21.38
C GLY A 92 8.85 9.99 21.08
N GLU A 93 9.26 9.20 22.06
CA GLU A 93 10.33 8.24 21.90
C GLU A 93 9.99 7.00 22.73
N GLY A 94 10.09 5.84 22.09
CA GLY A 94 9.89 4.52 22.67
C GLY A 94 11.11 3.63 22.49
N ASP A 95 10.96 2.34 22.74
CA ASP A 95 12.04 1.36 22.60
C ASP A 95 12.33 1.08 21.11
N THR A 96 11.29 1.01 20.28
CA THR A 96 11.41 0.65 18.85
C THR A 96 10.99 1.76 17.90
N VAL A 97 10.59 2.93 18.43
CA VAL A 97 10.05 4.04 17.65
C VAL A 97 10.52 5.41 18.11
N SER A 98 10.77 6.29 17.14
CA SER A 98 10.92 7.74 17.36
C SER A 98 9.82 8.48 16.61
N ILE A 99 9.04 9.31 17.30
CA ILE A 99 7.94 10.06 16.69
C ILE A 99 8.31 11.53 16.57
N TYR A 100 8.22 12.04 15.35
CA TYR A 100 8.42 13.44 14.99
C TYR A 100 7.10 14.04 14.50
N ALA A 101 6.89 15.33 14.78
CA ALA A 101 5.77 16.09 14.25
C ALA A 101 6.27 17.35 13.54
N GLU A 102 5.67 17.66 12.38
CA GLU A 102 5.84 18.95 11.71
C GLU A 102 5.63 20.10 12.70
N TYR A 103 6.41 21.16 12.55
CA TYR A 103 6.30 22.33 13.42
C TYR A 103 4.86 22.87 13.45
N GLY A 104 4.32 23.07 14.65
CA GLY A 104 2.92 23.47 14.88
C GLY A 104 1.99 22.30 15.14
N GLN A 105 2.38 21.06 14.82
CA GLN A 105 1.61 19.84 15.08
C GLN A 105 1.99 19.17 16.42
N GLU A 106 2.91 19.71 17.21
CA GLU A 106 3.50 19.00 18.36
C GLU A 106 2.52 18.64 19.49
N LYS A 107 1.34 19.25 19.50
CA LYS A 107 0.27 18.98 20.48
C LYS A 107 -1.00 18.46 19.83
N ASN A 108 -0.93 18.10 18.55
CA ASN A 108 -2.11 17.80 17.76
C ASN A 108 -2.68 16.39 18.05
N LEU A 109 -1.83 15.47 18.52
CA LEU A 109 -2.17 14.08 18.82
C LEU A 109 -1.64 13.65 20.20
N ASP A 110 -2.16 12.55 20.74
CA ASP A 110 -1.57 11.87 21.91
C ASP A 110 -0.40 10.97 21.46
N TYR A 111 0.75 11.59 21.19
CA TYR A 111 1.95 10.87 20.76
C TYR A 111 2.44 9.83 21.76
N LYS A 112 2.18 10.01 23.07
CA LYS A 112 2.56 9.00 24.09
C LYS A 112 1.74 7.73 23.93
N SER A 113 0.45 7.86 23.63
CA SER A 113 -0.41 6.72 23.33
C SER A 113 0.06 6.00 22.06
N ILE A 114 0.42 6.75 21.01
CA ILE A 114 0.92 6.17 19.74
C ILE A 114 2.25 5.43 19.96
N VAL A 115 3.21 5.99 20.69
CA VAL A 115 4.45 5.30 21.07
C VAL A 115 4.14 3.96 21.75
N ARG A 116 3.27 3.99 22.77
CA ARG A 116 2.90 2.79 23.53
C ARG A 116 2.26 1.73 22.64
N GLU A 117 1.32 2.12 21.79
CA GLU A 117 0.63 1.21 20.88
C GLU A 117 1.58 0.62 19.83
N PHE A 118 2.53 1.42 19.33
CA PHE A 118 3.53 0.95 18.39
C PHE A 118 4.47 -0.08 19.02
N ASP A 119 5.12 0.26 20.13
CA ASP A 119 6.07 -0.63 20.83
C ASP A 119 5.41 -1.91 21.36
N GLN A 120 4.21 -1.80 21.93
CA GLN A 120 3.59 -2.92 22.64
C GLN A 120 2.72 -3.81 21.74
N LYS A 121 2.27 -3.31 20.58
CA LYS A 121 1.37 -4.05 19.68
C LYS A 121 1.86 -4.10 18.24
N ILE A 122 2.00 -2.95 17.57
CA ILE A 122 2.28 -2.92 16.13
C ILE A 122 3.62 -3.58 15.84
N PHE A 123 4.70 -3.07 16.44
CA PHE A 123 6.05 -3.55 16.21
C PHE A 123 6.22 -5.05 16.46
N PRO A 124 5.89 -5.60 17.65
CA PRO A 124 6.12 -7.02 17.94
C PRO A 124 5.23 -7.94 17.09
N LYS A 125 3.97 -7.57 16.84
CA LYS A 125 3.06 -8.42 16.06
C LYS A 125 3.43 -8.45 14.57
N LEU A 126 3.74 -7.30 13.98
CA LEU A 126 4.10 -7.22 12.56
C LEU A 126 5.50 -7.78 12.32
N SER A 127 6.45 -7.58 13.24
CA SER A 127 7.74 -8.25 13.17
C SER A 127 7.62 -9.78 13.27
N ALA A 128 6.69 -10.28 14.09
CA ALA A 128 6.41 -11.70 14.18
C ALA A 128 5.79 -12.25 12.88
N ALA A 129 4.92 -11.48 12.21
CA ALA A 129 4.21 -11.89 11.00
C ALA A 129 5.03 -11.73 9.71
N PHE A 130 5.90 -10.73 9.61
CA PHE A 130 6.56 -10.37 8.34
C PHE A 130 8.09 -10.40 8.40
N GLY A 131 8.67 -10.40 9.61
CA GLY A 131 10.10 -10.24 9.83
C GLY A 131 10.44 -8.88 10.46
N PRO A 132 11.62 -8.73 11.10
CA PRO A 132 12.01 -7.45 11.68
C PRO A 132 12.22 -6.40 10.57
N PRO A 133 12.04 -5.10 10.84
CA PRO A 133 12.49 -4.06 9.92
C PRO A 133 14.02 -4.02 9.83
N SER A 134 14.53 -3.32 8.82
CA SER A 134 15.95 -2.94 8.77
C SER A 134 16.27 -1.88 9.83
N ASP A 135 17.56 -1.58 9.98
CA ASP A 135 18.06 -0.49 10.82
C ASP A 135 19.23 0.20 10.09
N MET A 136 18.91 0.90 9.00
CA MET A 136 19.91 1.50 8.12
C MET A 136 20.66 2.63 8.80
N ASP A 137 19.97 3.41 9.63
CA ASP A 137 20.56 4.55 10.35
C ASP A 137 21.16 4.19 11.70
N GLN A 138 21.13 2.90 12.07
CA GLN A 138 21.67 2.34 13.32
C GLN A 138 21.07 2.99 14.57
N SER A 139 19.83 3.49 14.46
CA SER A 139 19.10 4.05 15.59
C SER A 139 18.44 2.97 16.44
N GLY A 140 18.26 1.77 15.89
CA GLY A 140 17.47 0.70 16.48
C GLY A 140 15.96 0.97 16.46
N LYS A 141 15.50 1.99 15.72
CA LYS A 141 14.14 2.50 15.77
C LYS A 141 13.57 2.78 14.38
N VAL A 142 12.26 2.57 14.26
CA VAL A 142 11.48 3.10 13.14
C VAL A 142 11.12 4.55 13.46
N HIS A 143 11.24 5.45 12.50
CA HIS A 143 10.82 6.84 12.66
C HIS A 143 9.41 7.02 12.11
N ILE A 144 8.52 7.69 12.86
CA ILE A 144 7.21 8.10 12.37
C ILE A 144 7.18 9.62 12.33
N LEU A 145 6.91 10.17 11.15
CA LEU A 145 6.81 11.60 10.92
C LEU A 145 5.36 11.99 10.66
N PHE A 146 4.76 12.73 11.59
CA PHE A 146 3.43 13.31 11.47
C PHE A 146 3.49 14.68 10.80
N LEU A 147 2.71 14.90 9.76
CA LEU A 147 2.69 16.15 9.00
C LEU A 147 1.32 16.42 8.36
N ASP A 148 1.13 17.59 7.77
CA ASP A 148 0.07 17.82 6.77
C ASP A 148 0.61 17.37 5.40
N ILE A 149 0.14 16.22 4.92
CA ILE A 149 0.69 15.62 3.70
C ILE A 149 0.30 16.49 2.48
N ARG A 150 1.31 16.87 1.68
CA ARG A 150 1.11 17.63 0.45
C ARG A 150 0.61 16.73 -0.69
N ASP A 151 -0.67 16.40 -0.64
CA ASP A 151 -1.38 15.52 -1.59
C ASP A 151 -2.40 16.25 -2.47
N GLY A 152 -2.61 17.55 -2.23
CA GLY A 152 -3.59 18.35 -2.96
C GLY A 152 -5.04 18.08 -2.54
N SER A 153 -5.23 17.40 -1.40
CA SER A 153 -6.53 17.15 -0.81
C SER A 153 -7.29 18.45 -0.54
N LYS A 154 -8.62 18.35 -0.61
CA LYS A 154 -9.55 19.42 -0.29
C LYS A 154 -10.42 18.96 0.88
N PRO A 155 -10.95 19.88 1.72
CA PRO A 155 -11.86 19.50 2.79
C PRO A 155 -13.01 18.62 2.27
N GLY A 156 -13.19 17.45 2.89
CA GLY A 156 -14.20 16.46 2.50
C GLY A 156 -13.88 15.65 1.23
N GLY A 157 -12.71 15.84 0.62
CA GLY A 157 -12.22 15.04 -0.50
C GLY A 157 -11.28 13.91 -0.05
N SER A 158 -10.76 13.16 -1.02
CA SER A 158 -9.77 12.12 -0.78
C SER A 158 -8.41 12.70 -0.40
N PHE A 159 -7.67 11.97 0.42
CA PHE A 159 -6.39 12.37 0.98
C PHE A 159 -5.50 11.14 1.20
N VAL A 160 -4.19 11.37 1.28
CA VAL A 160 -3.20 10.37 1.65
C VAL A 160 -3.14 10.30 3.17
N ALA A 161 -3.57 9.18 3.76
CA ALA A 161 -3.53 9.02 5.22
C ALA A 161 -2.12 8.74 5.74
N GLY A 162 -1.31 8.09 4.92
CA GLY A 162 0.07 7.80 5.25
C GLY A 162 0.77 7.18 4.05
N PHE A 163 2.08 7.14 4.11
CA PHE A 163 2.90 6.45 3.15
C PHE A 163 4.25 6.03 3.72
N PHE A 164 4.78 4.96 3.14
CA PHE A 164 6.18 4.63 3.12
C PHE A 164 6.83 5.13 1.82
N ASP A 165 8.00 5.78 1.90
CA ASP A 165 8.77 6.18 0.70
C ASP A 165 9.96 5.24 0.47
N PRO A 166 9.94 4.39 -0.59
CA PRO A 166 11.04 3.49 -0.90
C PRO A 166 12.38 4.18 -1.15
N PHE A 167 12.39 5.48 -1.48
CA PHE A 167 13.63 6.21 -1.72
C PHE A 167 14.41 6.46 -0.43
N ASP A 168 13.77 6.45 0.74
CA ASP A 168 14.47 6.57 2.01
C ASP A 168 15.39 5.39 2.32
N PHE A 169 15.25 4.29 1.56
CA PHE A 169 16.12 3.11 1.61
C PHE A 169 17.30 3.18 0.64
N LEU A 170 17.40 4.24 -0.16
CA LEU A 170 18.47 4.47 -1.13
C LEU A 170 19.46 5.52 -0.62
N SER A 171 20.63 5.60 -1.24
CA SER A 171 21.54 6.72 -0.99
C SER A 171 20.95 8.02 -1.55
N ASP A 172 21.11 9.12 -0.80
CA ASP A 172 20.64 10.44 -1.25
C ASP A 172 21.45 10.92 -2.48
N ASP A 173 20.74 11.37 -3.52
CA ASP A 173 21.35 12.06 -4.67
C ASP A 173 20.87 13.51 -4.72
N PRO A 174 21.74 14.50 -4.46
CA PRO A 174 21.36 15.91 -4.51
C PRO A 174 20.98 16.43 -5.90
N ARG A 175 21.21 15.64 -6.95
CA ARG A 175 20.81 15.95 -8.34
C ARG A 175 19.42 15.44 -8.68
N SER A 176 18.85 14.56 -7.86
CA SER A 176 17.50 14.04 -8.02
C SER A 176 16.46 15.00 -7.44
N SER A 177 15.30 15.10 -8.10
CA SER A 177 14.13 15.81 -7.53
C SER A 177 13.56 15.10 -6.31
N VAL A 178 13.87 13.81 -6.17
CA VAL A 178 13.46 12.94 -5.08
C VAL A 178 14.70 12.63 -4.24
N ARG A 179 14.61 12.95 -2.95
CA ARG A 179 15.70 12.87 -1.99
C ARG A 179 15.46 11.73 -1.00
N SER A 180 16.53 11.27 -0.37
CA SER A 180 16.49 10.18 0.62
C SER A 180 16.95 10.66 1.99
N ASN A 181 16.31 10.16 3.04
CA ASN A 181 16.79 10.31 4.41
C ASN A 181 17.76 9.20 4.85
N ALA A 182 17.90 8.12 4.07
CA ALA A 182 18.65 6.91 4.45
C ALA A 182 18.17 6.32 5.80
N LYS A 183 16.84 6.21 5.98
CA LYS A 183 16.17 5.88 7.25
C LYS A 183 14.87 5.10 7.05
N GLU A 184 14.51 4.33 8.06
CA GLU A 184 13.19 3.70 8.20
C GLU A 184 12.14 4.74 8.64
N ILE A 185 11.46 5.40 7.68
CA ILE A 185 10.47 6.44 7.96
C ILE A 185 9.07 6.03 7.50
N LEU A 186 8.09 6.22 8.38
CA LEU A 186 6.66 6.24 8.06
C LEU A 186 6.16 7.68 8.07
N TYR A 187 5.50 8.12 7.01
CA TYR A 187 4.90 9.45 6.91
C TYR A 187 3.41 9.32 7.16
N ILE A 188 2.88 10.03 8.16
CA ILE A 188 1.48 9.89 8.59
C ILE A 188 0.81 11.25 8.58
N ASP A 189 -0.37 11.33 7.97
CA ASP A 189 -1.16 12.53 7.99
C ASP A 189 -1.67 12.83 9.41
N SER A 190 -1.57 14.08 9.81
CA SER A 190 -1.97 14.55 11.13
C SER A 190 -3.17 15.49 11.07
N VAL A 191 -3.75 15.73 9.91
CA VAL A 191 -4.88 16.65 9.73
C VAL A 191 -6.15 15.87 9.41
N GLN A 192 -6.33 15.40 8.18
CA GLN A 192 -7.50 14.67 7.73
C GLN A 192 -7.60 13.27 8.37
N LEU A 193 -6.49 12.55 8.52
CA LEU A 193 -6.48 11.23 9.17
C LEU A 193 -6.85 11.35 10.65
N LYS A 194 -6.40 12.41 11.32
CA LYS A 194 -6.77 12.69 12.70
C LYS A 194 -8.29 12.86 12.83
N GLU A 195 -8.89 13.71 12.01
CA GLU A 195 -10.34 13.94 12.02
C GLU A 195 -11.12 12.64 11.78
N LEU A 196 -10.66 11.81 10.85
CA LEU A 196 -11.26 10.51 10.57
C LEU A 196 -11.10 9.53 11.75
N ALA A 197 -9.92 9.44 12.35
CA ALA A 197 -9.67 8.58 13.50
C ALA A 197 -10.54 8.97 14.71
N GLU A 198 -10.65 10.27 15.01
CA GLU A 198 -11.52 10.78 16.07
C GLU A 198 -13.00 10.42 15.82
N LYS A 199 -13.46 10.57 14.57
CA LYS A 199 -14.82 10.20 14.16
C LYS A 199 -15.08 8.71 14.31
N ASP A 200 -14.16 7.87 13.85
CA ASP A 200 -14.32 6.41 13.90
C ASP A 200 -14.28 5.90 15.34
N LEU A 201 -13.40 6.43 16.18
CA LEU A 201 -13.37 6.13 17.62
C LEU A 201 -14.66 6.56 18.32
N ALA A 202 -15.19 7.75 18.01
CA ALA A 202 -16.48 8.22 18.55
C ALA A 202 -17.66 7.34 18.11
N ALA A 203 -17.55 6.70 16.94
CA ALA A 203 -18.52 5.72 16.44
C ALA A 203 -18.29 4.29 16.98
N GLY A 204 -17.33 4.09 17.88
CA GLY A 204 -17.00 2.78 18.45
C GLY A 204 -16.31 1.83 17.46
N LYS A 205 -15.72 2.36 16.38
CA LYS A 205 -14.90 1.61 15.42
C LYS A 205 -13.44 1.59 15.87
N SER A 206 -12.62 0.86 15.14
CA SER A 206 -11.17 0.81 15.40
C SER A 206 -10.47 2.11 15.04
N ASP A 207 -9.30 2.30 15.66
CA ASP A 207 -8.45 3.46 15.44
C ASP A 207 -7.83 3.42 14.03
N THR A 208 -8.39 4.21 13.13
CA THR A 208 -7.96 4.31 11.73
C THR A 208 -6.53 4.86 11.59
N MET A 209 -6.05 5.65 12.55
CA MET A 209 -4.66 6.14 12.54
C MET A 209 -3.68 5.02 12.87
N LEU A 210 -3.93 4.26 13.92
CA LEU A 210 -3.09 3.11 14.27
C LEU A 210 -3.19 1.98 13.22
N SER A 211 -4.35 1.81 12.60
CA SER A 211 -4.55 0.93 11.43
C SER A 211 -3.67 1.36 10.24
N THR A 212 -3.61 2.66 9.94
CA THR A 212 -2.76 3.21 8.88
C THR A 212 -1.27 3.03 9.19
N ILE A 213 -0.85 3.28 10.44
CA ILE A 213 0.55 3.06 10.85
C ILE A 213 0.94 1.58 10.69
N ALA A 214 0.06 0.64 11.04
CA ALA A 214 0.31 -0.78 10.85
C ALA A 214 0.41 -1.17 9.36
N HIS A 215 -0.43 -0.58 8.49
CA HIS A 215 -0.39 -0.77 7.04
C HIS A 215 0.95 -0.30 6.46
N GLU A 216 1.36 0.93 6.76
CA GLU A 216 2.61 1.49 6.24
C GLU A 216 3.85 0.81 6.82
N PHE A 217 3.79 0.32 8.07
CA PHE A 217 4.88 -0.45 8.65
C PHE A 217 5.10 -1.79 7.93
N GLN A 218 4.04 -2.42 7.40
CA GLN A 218 4.18 -3.60 6.56
C GLN A 218 4.98 -3.28 5.30
N HIS A 219 4.64 -2.18 4.62
CA HIS A 219 5.36 -1.74 3.40
C HIS A 219 6.85 -1.54 3.68
N LEU A 220 7.17 -0.89 4.80
CA LEU A 220 8.55 -0.66 5.24
C LEU A 220 9.29 -1.98 5.49
N ILE A 221 8.71 -2.91 6.26
CA ILE A 221 9.34 -4.23 6.51
C ILE A 221 9.56 -4.96 5.19
N ARG A 222 8.57 -4.92 4.28
CA ARG A 222 8.63 -5.66 3.01
C ARG A 222 9.71 -5.13 2.10
N PHE A 223 9.85 -3.81 1.99
CA PHE A 223 10.70 -3.20 0.98
C PHE A 223 12.17 -3.61 1.11
N GLN A 224 12.69 -3.81 2.33
CA GLN A 224 14.06 -4.27 2.53
C GLN A 224 14.36 -5.61 1.82
N PHE A 225 13.36 -6.50 1.71
CA PHE A 225 13.50 -7.80 1.07
C PHE A 225 13.28 -7.72 -0.45
N GLU A 226 12.56 -6.69 -0.92
CA GLU A 226 12.42 -6.38 -2.34
C GLU A 226 13.62 -5.60 -2.90
N LEU A 227 14.36 -4.88 -2.03
CA LEU A 227 15.45 -3.98 -2.40
C LEU A 227 16.51 -4.64 -3.31
N PRO A 228 16.96 -5.89 -3.10
CA PRO A 228 17.90 -6.53 -4.03
C PRO A 228 17.37 -6.70 -5.46
N ASP A 229 16.10 -7.10 -5.62
CA ASP A 229 15.44 -7.21 -6.93
C ASP A 229 15.25 -5.83 -7.56
N TYR A 230 14.91 -4.83 -6.74
CA TYR A 230 14.74 -3.46 -7.18
C TYR A 230 16.06 -2.82 -7.65
N LEU A 231 17.17 -3.06 -6.94
CA LEU A 231 18.48 -2.54 -7.31
C LEU A 231 19.02 -3.22 -8.58
N SER A 232 18.81 -4.53 -8.72
CA SER A 232 19.36 -5.31 -9.84
C SER A 232 18.53 -5.22 -11.13
N GLN A 233 17.20 -5.24 -11.02
CA GLN A 233 16.29 -5.38 -12.18
C GLN A 233 15.18 -4.34 -12.21
N LYS A 234 15.07 -3.47 -11.20
CA LYS A 234 13.94 -2.53 -11.04
C LYS A 234 12.59 -3.25 -10.99
N VAL A 235 12.58 -4.44 -10.39
CA VAL A 235 11.39 -5.28 -10.18
C VAL A 235 10.95 -5.17 -8.72
N ARG A 236 9.65 -5.05 -8.47
CA ARG A 236 9.03 -5.14 -7.13
C ARG A 236 8.05 -6.31 -7.11
N ASP A 237 7.18 -6.36 -6.13
CA ASP A 237 6.10 -7.35 -6.05
C ASP A 237 4.88 -6.91 -6.79
N GLU A 238 3.93 -7.76 -7.11
CA GLU A 238 2.66 -7.30 -7.64
C GLU A 238 1.92 -6.42 -6.61
N THR A 239 1.34 -5.30 -7.07
CA THR A 239 0.73 -4.32 -6.15
C THR A 239 -0.38 -4.92 -5.30
N TRP A 240 -1.23 -5.77 -5.90
CA TRP A 240 -2.32 -6.43 -5.18
C TRP A 240 -1.81 -7.30 -4.02
N LEU A 241 -0.66 -7.96 -4.21
CA LEU A 241 -0.04 -8.79 -3.19
C LEU A 241 0.49 -7.90 -2.07
N ASN A 242 1.16 -6.80 -2.43
CA ASN A 242 1.69 -5.87 -1.45
C ASN A 242 0.57 -5.25 -0.61
N GLU A 243 -0.36 -4.55 -1.27
CA GLU A 243 -1.46 -3.85 -0.60
C GLU A 243 -2.43 -4.78 0.12
N GLY A 244 -2.75 -5.94 -0.46
CA GLY A 244 -3.56 -6.95 0.21
C GLY A 244 -2.89 -7.50 1.47
N THR A 245 -1.55 -7.61 1.49
CA THR A 245 -0.80 -7.99 2.70
C THR A 245 -0.82 -6.87 3.74
N SER A 246 -0.66 -5.62 3.32
CA SER A 246 -0.69 -4.44 4.21
C SER A 246 -2.05 -4.23 4.87
N GLU A 247 -3.15 -4.44 4.14
CA GLU A 247 -4.50 -4.37 4.71
C GLU A 247 -4.70 -5.44 5.81
N VAL A 248 -4.15 -6.64 5.63
CA VAL A 248 -4.16 -7.71 6.65
C VAL A 248 -3.23 -7.38 7.82
N ALA A 249 -2.18 -6.58 7.62
CA ALA A 249 -1.28 -6.17 8.69
C ALA A 249 -2.02 -5.37 9.78
N SER A 250 -2.94 -4.50 9.40
CA SER A 250 -3.78 -3.76 10.34
C SER A 250 -4.61 -4.69 11.24
N ASP A 251 -5.17 -5.77 10.66
CA ASP A 251 -5.89 -6.81 11.40
C ASP A 251 -4.97 -7.52 12.39
N ILE A 252 -3.78 -7.94 11.94
CA ILE A 252 -2.78 -8.63 12.76
C ILE A 252 -2.37 -7.73 13.94
N ALA A 253 -2.15 -6.43 13.69
CA ALA A 253 -1.82 -5.45 14.72
C ALA A 253 -2.94 -5.30 15.78
N GLY A 254 -4.20 -5.56 15.40
CA GLY A 254 -5.36 -5.59 16.28
C GLY A 254 -6.30 -4.41 16.12
N TYR A 255 -6.23 -3.68 15.01
CA TYR A 255 -7.09 -2.54 14.72
C TYR A 255 -8.32 -2.93 13.88
N SER A 256 -8.92 -4.08 14.28
CA SER A 256 -10.09 -4.78 13.70
C SER A 256 -9.90 -5.27 12.26
N PRO A 257 -10.60 -6.37 11.86
CA PRO A 257 -10.80 -6.65 10.45
C PRO A 257 -11.30 -5.43 9.68
N GLN A 258 -10.77 -5.24 8.48
CA GLN A 258 -11.14 -4.19 7.53
C GLN A 258 -12.57 -4.38 6.99
N LEU A 259 -13.58 -4.18 7.84
CA LEU A 259 -14.99 -4.43 7.51
C LEU A 259 -15.49 -3.60 6.32
N ASN A 260 -14.98 -2.37 6.15
CA ASN A 260 -15.30 -1.54 4.99
C ASN A 260 -14.83 -2.18 3.68
N ARG A 261 -13.68 -2.87 3.68
CA ARG A 261 -13.18 -3.64 2.53
C ARG A 261 -14.09 -4.83 2.23
N ILE A 262 -14.55 -5.54 3.25
CA ILE A 262 -15.53 -6.64 3.09
C ILE A 262 -16.86 -6.12 2.54
N GLN A 263 -17.36 -4.98 3.04
CA GLN A 263 -18.60 -4.37 2.54
C GLN A 263 -18.46 -3.93 1.08
N CYS A 264 -17.33 -3.31 0.74
CA CYS A 264 -17.09 -2.88 -0.61
C CYS A 264 -16.90 -4.05 -1.58
N TYR A 265 -16.19 -5.12 -1.18
CA TYR A 265 -16.08 -6.37 -1.94
C TYR A 265 -17.46 -6.81 -2.44
N ARG A 266 -18.47 -6.69 -1.58
CA ARG A 266 -19.80 -7.24 -1.80
C ARG A 266 -20.74 -6.42 -2.65
N GLY A 267 -20.47 -5.16 -2.91
CA GLY A 267 -21.28 -4.43 -3.87
C GLY A 267 -22.60 -3.83 -3.40
N ASN A 268 -22.78 -3.59 -2.10
CA ASN A 268 -24.06 -3.10 -1.55
C ASN A 268 -23.88 -1.83 -0.72
N VAL A 269 -22.91 -1.00 -1.09
CA VAL A 269 -22.62 0.32 -0.53
C VAL A 269 -22.77 1.34 -1.66
N ALA A 270 -23.27 2.53 -1.38
CA ALA A 270 -23.37 3.58 -2.39
C ALA A 270 -21.99 4.01 -2.91
N GLY A 271 -21.99 4.86 -3.94
CA GLY A 271 -20.76 5.32 -4.59
C GLY A 271 -20.07 4.21 -5.40
N VAL A 272 -18.75 4.26 -5.48
CA VAL A 272 -18.01 3.38 -6.40
C VAL A 272 -17.88 1.92 -5.93
N CYS A 273 -18.32 1.61 -4.71
CA CYS A 273 -18.48 0.25 -4.20
C CYS A 273 -19.80 -0.38 -4.62
N ALA A 274 -20.73 0.33 -5.27
CA ALA A 274 -22.08 -0.16 -5.54
C ALA A 274 -22.19 -1.40 -6.44
N ARG A 275 -21.10 -1.82 -7.07
CA ARG A 275 -21.05 -3.04 -7.90
C ARG A 275 -20.17 -4.15 -7.33
N GLY A 276 -19.40 -3.83 -6.30
CA GLY A 276 -18.47 -4.75 -5.66
C GLY A 276 -17.41 -5.26 -6.62
N VAL A 277 -16.82 -6.40 -6.28
CA VAL A 277 -15.72 -6.99 -7.07
C VAL A 277 -16.19 -7.88 -8.22
N ASN A 278 -17.50 -8.14 -8.37
CA ASN A 278 -17.99 -9.00 -9.44
C ASN A 278 -17.68 -8.39 -10.82
N GLY A 279 -16.91 -9.09 -11.65
CA GLY A 279 -16.40 -8.56 -12.91
C GLY A 279 -15.05 -7.85 -12.80
N SER A 280 -14.46 -7.76 -11.61
CA SER A 280 -13.12 -7.18 -11.39
C SER A 280 -12.04 -8.26 -11.43
N THR A 281 -10.78 -7.83 -11.59
CA THR A 281 -9.60 -8.70 -11.51
C THR A 281 -8.91 -8.54 -10.15
N ILE A 282 -8.40 -9.64 -9.58
CA ILE A 282 -7.60 -9.61 -8.34
C ILE A 282 -6.30 -8.81 -8.53
N PHE A 283 -5.81 -8.72 -9.77
CA PHE A 283 -4.64 -7.93 -10.14
C PHE A 283 -4.90 -6.41 -10.17
N GLY A 284 -6.13 -6.01 -9.86
CA GLY A 284 -6.61 -4.64 -9.82
C GLY A 284 -6.72 -3.95 -11.17
N SER A 285 -7.24 -2.73 -11.12
CA SER A 285 -7.21 -1.79 -12.24
C SER A 285 -5.77 -1.52 -12.71
N ALA A 286 -5.62 -0.78 -13.81
CA ALA A 286 -4.28 -0.44 -14.34
C ALA A 286 -3.38 0.18 -13.26
N ASN A 287 -4.00 0.90 -12.33
CA ASN A 287 -3.35 1.73 -11.35
C ASN A 287 -3.47 1.19 -9.90
N PHE A 288 -4.22 0.10 -9.69
CA PHE A 288 -4.51 -0.47 -8.36
C PHE A 288 -5.07 0.52 -7.31
N SER A 289 -5.37 1.75 -7.66
CA SER A 289 -5.63 2.82 -6.70
C SER A 289 -7.09 2.87 -6.26
N SER A 290 -7.78 1.73 -6.42
CA SER A 290 -9.20 1.62 -6.21
C SER A 290 -9.55 0.81 -4.98
N ILE A 291 -10.39 1.33 -4.08
CA ILE A 291 -10.97 0.55 -2.98
C ILE A 291 -11.44 -0.83 -3.41
N VAL A 292 -11.96 -1.01 -4.63
CA VAL A 292 -12.47 -2.30 -5.10
C VAL A 292 -11.30 -3.24 -5.31
N ASP A 293 -10.17 -2.72 -5.80
CA ASP A 293 -8.89 -3.43 -5.92
C ASP A 293 -8.36 -3.81 -4.53
N TYR A 294 -8.28 -2.85 -3.58
CA TYR A 294 -7.88 -3.12 -2.19
C TYR A 294 -8.83 -4.12 -1.51
N SER A 295 -10.13 -4.01 -1.75
CA SER A 295 -11.14 -4.90 -1.16
C SER A 295 -11.03 -6.32 -1.68
N PHE A 296 -10.73 -6.48 -2.97
CA PHE A 296 -10.49 -7.79 -3.55
C PHE A 296 -9.20 -8.40 -3.01
N ALA A 297 -8.11 -7.64 -3.03
CA ALA A 297 -6.81 -8.07 -2.54
C ALA A 297 -6.83 -8.44 -1.05
N TYR A 298 -7.41 -7.57 -0.20
CA TYR A 298 -7.59 -7.83 1.23
C TYR A 298 -8.36 -9.13 1.46
N ALA A 299 -9.52 -9.32 0.82
CA ALA A 299 -10.36 -10.48 1.08
C ALA A 299 -9.64 -11.79 0.73
N PHE A 300 -8.88 -11.82 -0.37
CA PHE A 300 -8.13 -13.01 -0.77
C PHE A 300 -6.89 -13.24 0.11
N MET A 301 -6.10 -12.19 0.41
CA MET A 301 -4.94 -12.30 1.29
C MET A 301 -5.32 -12.68 2.72
N LYS A 302 -6.45 -12.14 3.23
CA LYS A 302 -7.01 -12.51 4.52
C LYS A 302 -7.48 -13.96 4.53
N TYR A 303 -8.08 -14.46 3.45
CA TYR A 303 -8.42 -15.87 3.31
C TYR A 303 -7.17 -16.75 3.42
N LEU A 304 -6.15 -16.48 2.60
CA LEU A 304 -4.91 -17.27 2.61
C LEU A 304 -4.21 -17.23 3.97
N TYR A 305 -4.11 -16.06 4.61
CA TYR A 305 -3.57 -15.94 5.96
C TYR A 305 -4.32 -16.87 6.92
N THR A 306 -5.63 -16.73 6.96
CA THR A 306 -6.52 -17.44 7.87
C THR A 306 -6.46 -18.95 7.71
N VAL A 307 -6.41 -19.47 6.48
CA VAL A 307 -6.43 -20.92 6.23
C VAL A 307 -5.04 -21.56 6.15
N SER A 308 -3.96 -20.77 6.25
CA SER A 308 -2.58 -21.29 6.17
C SER A 308 -2.11 -22.05 7.43
N GLY A 309 -2.81 -21.91 8.56
CA GLY A 309 -2.43 -22.55 9.81
C GLY A 309 -3.52 -22.43 10.88
N ALA A 310 -3.47 -23.31 11.89
CA ALA A 310 -4.46 -23.35 12.96
C ALA A 310 -4.16 -22.34 14.09
N SER A 311 -2.90 -21.95 14.23
CA SER A 311 -2.44 -20.98 15.22
C SER A 311 -1.97 -19.65 14.59
N VAL A 312 -1.91 -18.59 15.38
CA VAL A 312 -1.32 -17.30 14.94
C VAL A 312 0.14 -17.50 14.49
N GLN A 313 0.91 -18.34 15.19
CA GLN A 313 2.31 -18.58 14.89
C GLN A 313 2.50 -19.25 13.52
N GLU A 314 1.65 -20.20 13.17
CA GLU A 314 1.70 -20.87 11.85
C GLU A 314 1.29 -19.92 10.73
N ARG A 315 0.26 -19.10 10.94
CA ARG A 315 -0.18 -18.10 9.95
C ARG A 315 0.86 -16.99 9.75
N ASN A 316 1.47 -16.54 10.85
CA ASN A 316 2.63 -15.64 10.82
C ASN A 316 3.82 -16.29 10.09
N SER A 317 4.06 -17.59 10.27
CA SER A 317 5.12 -18.30 9.54
C SER A 317 4.87 -18.28 8.02
N PHE A 318 3.62 -18.47 7.59
CA PHE A 318 3.26 -18.34 6.18
C PHE A 318 3.52 -16.93 5.64
N PHE A 319 2.97 -15.89 6.27
CA PHE A 319 3.20 -14.49 5.84
C PHE A 319 4.67 -14.06 5.93
N LYS A 320 5.42 -14.57 6.89
CA LYS A 320 6.86 -14.29 6.98
C LYS A 320 7.61 -14.86 5.80
N LYS A 321 7.21 -16.05 5.31
CA LYS A 321 7.80 -16.62 4.08
C LYS A 321 7.41 -15.82 2.83
N THR A 322 6.20 -15.27 2.77
CA THR A 322 5.80 -14.44 1.61
C THR A 322 6.61 -13.15 1.51
N VAL A 323 7.10 -12.61 2.64
CA VAL A 323 7.88 -11.37 2.69
C VAL A 323 9.40 -11.64 2.75
N ALA A 324 9.85 -12.36 3.78
CA ALA A 324 11.26 -12.56 4.16
C ALA A 324 11.78 -13.97 3.83
N GLY A 325 11.13 -14.69 2.92
CA GLY A 325 11.53 -16.04 2.53
C GLY A 325 12.91 -16.06 1.84
N PRO A 326 13.92 -16.76 2.38
CA PRO A 326 15.30 -16.67 1.87
C PRO A 326 15.49 -17.32 0.49
N SER A 327 14.70 -18.35 0.18
CA SER A 327 14.76 -19.05 -1.11
C SER A 327 13.71 -18.56 -2.10
N LEU A 328 12.52 -18.21 -1.59
CA LEU A 328 11.39 -17.75 -2.38
C LEU A 328 10.57 -16.80 -1.51
N ARG A 329 10.28 -15.63 -2.05
CA ARG A 329 9.30 -14.67 -1.53
C ARG A 329 8.16 -14.54 -2.54
N ALA A 330 6.99 -14.11 -2.09
CA ALA A 330 5.86 -13.92 -2.96
C ALA A 330 6.09 -12.64 -3.76
N LYS A 331 6.26 -12.79 -5.08
CA LYS A 331 6.38 -11.70 -6.06
C LYS A 331 5.12 -11.54 -6.91
N ASP A 332 4.40 -12.63 -7.07
CA ASP A 332 3.24 -12.78 -7.94
C ASP A 332 2.31 -13.89 -7.41
N ALA A 333 1.21 -14.15 -8.12
CA ALA A 333 0.26 -15.21 -7.80
C ALA A 333 0.88 -16.61 -7.70
N GLN A 334 1.86 -16.94 -8.56
CA GLN A 334 2.47 -18.27 -8.59
C GLN A 334 3.34 -18.52 -7.37
N SER A 335 4.26 -17.60 -7.10
CA SER A 335 5.15 -17.66 -5.94
C SER A 335 4.39 -17.58 -4.63
N LEU A 336 3.28 -16.83 -4.55
CA LEU A 336 2.38 -16.84 -3.39
C LEU A 336 1.78 -18.23 -3.15
N ALA A 337 1.22 -18.86 -4.19
CA ALA A 337 0.62 -20.17 -4.09
C ALA A 337 1.66 -21.27 -3.80
N GLU A 338 2.87 -21.16 -4.38
CA GLU A 338 3.99 -22.06 -4.09
C GLU A 338 4.41 -21.97 -2.62
N ILE A 339 4.47 -20.76 -2.06
CA ILE A 339 4.74 -20.58 -0.63
C ILE A 339 3.60 -21.15 0.22
N PHE A 340 2.34 -20.98 -0.20
CA PHE A 340 1.17 -21.54 0.49
C PHE A 340 1.22 -23.07 0.57
N LEU A 341 1.76 -23.76 -0.45
CA LEU A 341 1.99 -25.20 -0.42
C LEU A 341 2.95 -25.65 0.71
N THR A 342 3.75 -24.74 1.24
CA THR A 342 4.67 -25.01 2.38
C THR A 342 4.06 -24.67 3.76
N SER A 343 2.78 -24.31 3.80
CA SER A 343 2.08 -23.93 5.03
C SER A 343 1.76 -25.13 5.93
N SER A 344 1.52 -24.88 7.22
CA SER A 344 1.14 -25.93 8.18
C SER A 344 -0.20 -26.59 7.83
N ALA A 345 -1.13 -25.80 7.26
CA ALA A 345 -2.40 -26.34 6.78
C ALA A 345 -2.19 -27.37 5.67
N VAL A 346 -1.36 -27.05 4.67
CA VAL A 346 -1.06 -27.99 3.58
C VAL A 346 -0.27 -29.19 4.09
N ALA A 347 0.68 -29.00 5.02
CA ALA A 347 1.42 -30.11 5.62
C ALA A 347 0.49 -31.17 6.24
N SER A 348 -0.61 -30.73 6.85
CA SER A 348 -1.62 -31.57 7.52
C SER A 348 -2.57 -32.29 6.55
N LEU A 349 -2.56 -31.96 5.27
CA LEU A 349 -3.40 -32.62 4.26
C LEU A 349 -2.88 -34.00 3.90
N SER A 350 -3.81 -34.90 3.56
CA SER A 350 -3.47 -36.20 2.96
C SER A 350 -2.78 -36.03 1.60
N ALA A 351 -2.06 -37.05 1.13
CA ALA A 351 -1.40 -37.03 -0.17
C ALA A 351 -2.38 -36.76 -1.33
N SER A 352 -3.60 -37.31 -1.26
CA SER A 352 -4.66 -37.04 -2.24
C SER A 352 -5.08 -35.57 -2.22
N GLN A 353 -5.35 -35.01 -1.05
CA GLN A 353 -5.75 -33.61 -0.91
C GLN A 353 -4.66 -32.64 -1.39
N LYS A 354 -3.37 -32.97 -1.18
CA LYS A 354 -2.25 -32.20 -1.73
C LYS A 354 -2.26 -32.22 -3.26
N ASN A 355 -2.46 -33.40 -3.87
CA ASN A 355 -2.58 -33.51 -5.31
C ASN A 355 -3.81 -32.78 -5.87
N ASP A 356 -4.94 -32.83 -5.15
CA ASP A 356 -6.18 -32.13 -5.53
C ASP A 356 -6.02 -30.61 -5.49
N LEU A 357 -5.28 -30.10 -4.49
CA LEU A 357 -4.91 -28.69 -4.38
C LEU A 357 -3.97 -28.26 -5.52
N GLY A 358 -3.09 -29.14 -6.00
CA GLY A 358 -2.08 -28.84 -7.00
C GLY A 358 -0.66 -28.99 -6.44
N VAL A 359 0.29 -29.26 -7.34
CA VAL A 359 1.69 -29.58 -6.99
C VAL A 359 2.66 -28.47 -7.39
N SER A 360 2.16 -27.38 -7.97
CA SER A 360 2.93 -26.21 -8.39
C SER A 360 2.18 -24.93 -8.03
N GLY A 361 2.90 -23.80 -7.95
CA GLY A 361 2.27 -22.49 -7.72
C GLY A 361 1.14 -22.18 -8.69
N GLU A 362 1.32 -22.46 -9.98
CA GLU A 362 0.29 -22.27 -11.01
C GLU A 362 -0.98 -23.10 -10.75
N THR A 363 -0.82 -24.42 -10.58
CA THR A 363 -1.97 -25.32 -10.40
C THR A 363 -2.70 -25.07 -9.08
N SER A 364 -1.94 -24.73 -8.03
CA SER A 364 -2.49 -24.39 -6.72
C SER A 364 -3.18 -23.04 -6.68
N PHE A 365 -2.66 -22.03 -7.40
CA PHE A 365 -3.35 -20.75 -7.51
C PHE A 365 -4.73 -20.91 -8.14
N ILE A 366 -4.84 -21.68 -9.24
CA ILE A 366 -6.13 -21.97 -9.89
C ILE A 366 -7.15 -22.51 -8.90
N ARG A 367 -6.76 -23.49 -8.08
CA ARG A 367 -7.63 -24.13 -7.08
C ARG A 367 -7.96 -23.19 -5.92
N LEU A 368 -6.96 -22.55 -5.33
CA LEU A 368 -7.14 -21.65 -4.18
C LEU A 368 -8.02 -20.46 -4.52
N PHE A 369 -7.77 -19.82 -5.66
CA PHE A 369 -8.50 -18.63 -6.07
C PHE A 369 -9.95 -18.96 -6.43
N ALA A 370 -10.19 -20.05 -7.18
CA ALA A 370 -11.54 -20.50 -7.49
C ALA A 370 -12.31 -20.96 -6.23
N ALA A 371 -11.64 -21.64 -5.29
CA ALA A 371 -12.25 -22.04 -4.02
C ALA A 371 -12.62 -20.82 -3.16
N PHE A 372 -11.72 -19.84 -3.03
CA PHE A 372 -12.00 -18.58 -2.34
C PHE A 372 -13.22 -17.87 -2.91
N LEU A 373 -13.27 -17.68 -4.24
CA LEU A 373 -14.39 -17.01 -4.90
C LEU A 373 -15.70 -17.79 -4.75
N TRP A 374 -15.64 -19.12 -4.69
CA TRP A 374 -16.83 -19.93 -4.42
C TRP A 374 -17.31 -19.74 -2.97
N LEU A 375 -16.40 -19.85 -2.00
CA LEU A 375 -16.69 -19.64 -0.58
C LEU A 375 -17.23 -18.23 -0.30
N SER A 376 -16.76 -17.21 -1.03
CA SER A 376 -17.25 -15.83 -0.90
C SER A 376 -18.70 -15.64 -1.35
N THR A 377 -19.31 -16.63 -2.00
CA THR A 377 -20.75 -16.65 -2.30
C THR A 377 -21.60 -17.30 -1.20
N GLY A 378 -20.97 -17.85 -0.16
CA GLY A 378 -21.62 -18.62 0.91
C GLY A 378 -21.91 -20.07 0.54
N GLU A 379 -21.45 -20.50 -0.64
CA GLU A 379 -21.66 -21.85 -1.16
C GLU A 379 -20.48 -22.76 -0.79
N THR A 380 -20.77 -24.02 -0.46
CA THR A 380 -19.77 -25.04 -0.09
C THR A 380 -19.86 -26.31 -0.92
N THR A 381 -20.87 -26.42 -1.78
CA THR A 381 -21.13 -27.61 -2.62
C THR A 381 -21.16 -27.23 -4.08
N LEU A 382 -20.78 -28.17 -4.95
CA LEU A 382 -20.72 -27.97 -6.40
C LEU A 382 -21.60 -29.00 -7.09
N SER A 383 -22.38 -28.58 -8.09
CA SER A 383 -23.05 -29.52 -8.98
C SER A 383 -22.18 -29.89 -10.18
N GLU A 384 -21.49 -28.91 -10.75
CA GLU A 384 -20.54 -29.08 -11.84
C GLU A 384 -19.29 -28.24 -11.57
N ALA A 385 -18.13 -28.77 -11.97
CA ALA A 385 -16.89 -28.02 -12.04
C ALA A 385 -16.07 -28.46 -13.25
N GLN A 386 -15.44 -27.52 -13.95
CA GLN A 386 -14.65 -27.80 -15.15
C GLN A 386 -13.49 -26.81 -15.28
N LEU A 387 -12.37 -27.27 -15.81
CA LEU A 387 -11.22 -26.44 -16.19
C LEU A 387 -11.14 -26.34 -17.72
N GLY A 388 -11.13 -25.11 -18.23
CA GLY A 388 -11.16 -24.81 -19.65
C GLY A 388 -12.31 -25.53 -20.36
N VAL A 389 -11.97 -26.21 -21.45
CA VAL A 389 -12.91 -27.00 -22.28
C VAL A 389 -12.87 -28.51 -21.97
N ASP A 390 -12.15 -28.94 -20.92
CA ASP A 390 -11.96 -30.36 -20.63
C ASP A 390 -13.19 -30.99 -19.95
N SER A 391 -14.11 -31.49 -20.77
CA SER A 391 -15.28 -32.23 -20.30
C SER A 391 -14.94 -33.63 -19.77
N ALA A 392 -13.83 -34.23 -20.20
CA ALA A 392 -13.45 -35.59 -19.79
C ALA A 392 -12.88 -35.58 -18.36
N GLY A 393 -12.08 -34.58 -18.02
CA GLY A 393 -11.53 -34.37 -16.68
C GLY A 393 -12.48 -33.70 -15.69
N ALA A 394 -13.64 -33.19 -16.13
CA ALA A 394 -14.57 -32.40 -15.30
C ALA A 394 -14.97 -33.10 -14.00
N ALA A 395 -15.25 -34.41 -14.03
CA ALA A 395 -15.61 -35.18 -12.83
C ALA A 395 -14.48 -35.19 -11.79
N GLY A 396 -13.24 -35.45 -12.22
CA GLY A 396 -12.07 -35.41 -11.34
C GLY A 396 -11.75 -33.99 -10.87
N PHE A 397 -11.91 -33.01 -11.75
CA PHE A 397 -11.73 -31.59 -11.39
C PHE A 397 -12.72 -31.16 -10.30
N LYS A 398 -13.98 -31.58 -10.40
CA LYS A 398 -15.02 -31.36 -9.38
C LYS A 398 -14.64 -31.99 -8.05
N THR A 399 -14.27 -33.27 -8.03
CA THR A 399 -13.83 -33.93 -6.79
C THR A 399 -12.65 -33.21 -6.16
N GLY A 400 -11.68 -32.77 -6.96
CA GLY A 400 -10.55 -31.97 -6.47
C GLY A 400 -10.98 -30.62 -5.88
N MET A 401 -11.93 -29.91 -6.52
CA MET A 401 -12.47 -28.67 -5.94
C MET A 401 -13.18 -28.91 -4.60
N GLU A 402 -14.02 -29.93 -4.51
CA GLU A 402 -14.74 -30.28 -3.28
C GLU A 402 -13.77 -30.68 -2.15
N SER A 403 -12.70 -31.40 -2.50
CA SER A 403 -11.58 -31.73 -1.61
C SER A 403 -10.92 -30.46 -1.05
N VAL A 404 -10.61 -29.48 -1.90
CA VAL A 404 -10.03 -28.19 -1.49
C VAL A 404 -10.99 -27.36 -0.64
N LEU A 405 -12.26 -27.24 -1.05
CA LEU A 405 -13.30 -26.49 -0.32
C LEU A 405 -13.51 -27.06 1.09
N SER A 406 -13.46 -28.39 1.23
CA SER A 406 -13.58 -29.05 2.53
C SER A 406 -12.31 -28.93 3.37
N ALA A 407 -11.14 -28.90 2.75
CA ALA A 407 -9.85 -28.83 3.42
C ALA A 407 -9.51 -27.41 3.91
N LEU A 408 -9.92 -26.39 3.16
CA LEU A 408 -9.58 -24.98 3.40
C LEU A 408 -10.84 -24.09 3.41
N PRO A 409 -11.84 -24.35 4.29
CA PRO A 409 -13.06 -23.57 4.35
C PRO A 409 -12.83 -22.19 4.98
N PHE A 410 -13.78 -21.27 4.82
CA PHE A 410 -13.84 -20.10 5.69
C PHE A 410 -14.05 -20.53 7.16
N PRO A 411 -13.39 -19.87 8.13
CA PRO A 411 -13.61 -20.18 9.53
C PRO A 411 -15.06 -19.98 9.96
N LEU A 412 -15.42 -20.59 11.08
CA LEU A 412 -16.72 -20.37 11.70
C LEU A 412 -16.81 -18.93 12.26
N ALA A 413 -18.02 -18.40 12.38
CA ALA A 413 -18.25 -16.99 12.77
C ALA A 413 -17.67 -16.60 14.15
N ASN A 414 -17.45 -17.58 15.03
CA ASN A 414 -16.86 -17.40 16.36
C ASN A 414 -15.36 -17.74 16.43
N GLN A 415 -14.73 -17.98 15.29
CA GLN A 415 -13.30 -18.24 15.17
C GLN A 415 -12.61 -17.03 14.56
N ASP A 416 -11.30 -16.91 14.79
CA ASP A 416 -10.48 -15.90 14.13
C ASP A 416 -10.50 -16.09 12.60
N GLY A 417 -10.76 -15.02 11.85
CA GLY A 417 -11.04 -15.06 10.42
C GLY A 417 -12.52 -15.33 10.07
N GLY A 418 -13.40 -15.54 11.06
CA GLY A 418 -14.84 -15.74 10.88
C GLY A 418 -15.54 -14.53 10.23
N GLU A 419 -14.93 -13.35 10.27
CA GLU A 419 -15.34 -12.15 9.55
C GLU A 419 -15.41 -12.35 8.03
N LEU A 420 -14.65 -13.28 7.44
CA LEU A 420 -14.70 -13.59 6.00
C LEU A 420 -16.08 -14.08 5.56
N ARG A 421 -16.88 -14.64 6.48
CA ARG A 421 -18.28 -15.02 6.19
C ARG A 421 -19.16 -13.80 5.87
N LYS A 422 -18.77 -12.63 6.36
CA LYS A 422 -19.42 -11.37 6.00
C LYS A 422 -19.23 -11.01 4.53
N LEU A 423 -18.43 -11.75 3.75
CA LEU A 423 -18.37 -11.66 2.27
C LEU A 423 -19.68 -12.07 1.58
N TYR A 424 -20.58 -12.79 2.26
CA TYR A 424 -21.89 -13.19 1.70
C TYR A 424 -23.10 -12.89 2.59
N ASP A 425 -22.91 -12.57 3.88
CA ASP A 425 -24.02 -12.30 4.81
C ASP A 425 -24.48 -10.83 4.82
N THR A 426 -25.71 -10.43 4.50
CA THR A 426 -26.96 -11.15 4.23
C THR A 426 -27.34 -11.25 2.74
N GLN A 427 -26.55 -10.67 1.84
CA GLN A 427 -26.81 -10.64 0.40
C GLN A 427 -25.56 -11.01 -0.42
N PRO A 428 -25.72 -11.78 -1.51
CA PRO A 428 -24.60 -12.16 -2.37
C PRO A 428 -24.07 -10.96 -3.17
N LEU A 429 -22.94 -11.16 -3.86
CA LEU A 429 -22.43 -10.22 -4.85
C LEU A 429 -23.52 -9.84 -5.88
N PRO A 430 -23.68 -8.55 -6.22
CA PRO A 430 -24.57 -8.11 -7.28
C PRO A 430 -24.26 -8.83 -8.58
N PHE A 431 -25.30 -9.29 -9.25
CA PHE A 431 -25.13 -9.86 -10.58
C PHE A 431 -24.74 -8.78 -11.58
N ILE A 432 -23.93 -9.17 -12.55
CA ILE A 432 -23.56 -8.33 -13.67
C ILE A 432 -24.08 -8.92 -14.98
N LEU A 433 -24.15 -8.08 -16.00
CA LEU A 433 -24.27 -8.59 -17.36
C LEU A 433 -23.05 -9.48 -17.66
N PRO A 434 -23.25 -10.70 -18.18
CA PRO A 434 -22.15 -11.60 -18.48
C PRO A 434 -21.12 -10.96 -19.40
N LEU A 435 -19.86 -10.94 -18.94
CA LEU A 435 -18.71 -10.52 -19.72
C LEU A 435 -18.45 -11.52 -20.86
N SER A 436 -18.06 -11.02 -22.03
CA SER A 436 -17.77 -11.85 -23.21
C SER A 436 -16.46 -12.62 -23.09
N ASN A 437 -15.46 -12.03 -22.43
CA ASN A 437 -14.15 -12.61 -22.12
C ASN A 437 -13.73 -12.19 -20.71
N LEU A 438 -12.89 -13.01 -20.06
CA LEU A 438 -12.29 -12.70 -18.77
C LEU A 438 -10.78 -12.51 -18.95
N LYS A 439 -10.24 -11.42 -18.41
CA LYS A 439 -8.79 -11.20 -18.27
C LYS A 439 -8.23 -12.08 -17.15
N PRO A 440 -6.92 -12.33 -17.10
CA PRO A 440 -6.30 -13.02 -15.96
C PRO A 440 -6.70 -12.40 -14.62
N GLY A 441 -6.97 -13.26 -13.64
CA GLY A 441 -7.43 -12.88 -12.31
C GLY A 441 -8.87 -12.34 -12.25
N GLN A 442 -9.57 -12.23 -13.39
CA GLN A 442 -10.94 -11.72 -13.47
C GLN A 442 -11.96 -12.85 -13.32
N PHE A 443 -13.07 -12.53 -12.67
CA PHE A 443 -14.18 -13.46 -12.53
C PHE A 443 -15.51 -12.79 -12.80
N HIS A 444 -16.54 -13.59 -13.01
CA HIS A 444 -17.90 -13.13 -12.86
C HIS A 444 -18.79 -14.15 -12.16
N PHE A 445 -19.79 -13.65 -11.46
CA PHE A 445 -20.86 -14.43 -10.89
C PHE A 445 -22.17 -14.00 -11.54
N ILE A 446 -22.86 -14.93 -12.20
CA ILE A 446 -24.02 -14.65 -13.06
C ILE A 446 -25.14 -15.68 -12.84
N ASP A 447 -26.38 -15.27 -13.15
CA ASP A 447 -27.60 -16.08 -13.02
C ASP A 447 -28.09 -16.54 -14.41
N GLN A 448 -27.42 -17.51 -15.05
CA GLN A 448 -27.76 -17.99 -16.41
C GLN A 448 -27.20 -19.37 -16.75
N ASN A 449 -27.91 -20.12 -17.62
CA ASN A 449 -27.39 -21.32 -18.32
C ASN A 449 -26.41 -20.92 -19.42
N ARG A 450 -25.14 -20.68 -19.10
CA ARG A 450 -24.09 -20.46 -20.11
C ARG A 450 -23.01 -21.53 -20.08
N SER A 451 -22.54 -21.86 -21.28
CA SER A 451 -21.32 -22.62 -21.56
C SER A 451 -20.24 -21.63 -22.01
N ASN A 452 -19.80 -20.72 -21.15
CA ASN A 452 -18.71 -19.83 -21.55
C ASN A 452 -17.36 -20.48 -21.21
N THR A 453 -17.08 -21.62 -21.83
CA THR A 453 -15.74 -22.16 -21.91
C THR A 453 -15.00 -21.34 -22.97
N GLY A 454 -14.50 -20.17 -22.58
CA GLY A 454 -13.43 -19.55 -23.36
C GLY A 454 -12.35 -20.60 -23.62
N THR A 455 -11.72 -20.58 -24.78
CA THR A 455 -10.71 -21.59 -25.20
C THR A 455 -9.43 -21.57 -24.34
N GLN A 456 -9.44 -20.86 -23.22
CA GLN A 456 -8.28 -20.64 -22.37
C GLN A 456 -8.18 -21.74 -21.30
N PRO A 457 -7.04 -22.43 -21.17
CA PRO A 457 -6.85 -23.53 -20.22
C PRO A 457 -7.11 -23.17 -18.75
N ALA A 458 -6.86 -21.93 -18.33
CA ALA A 458 -6.96 -21.50 -16.93
C ALA A 458 -8.36 -21.02 -16.49
N VAL A 459 -9.38 -21.15 -17.35
CA VAL A 459 -10.75 -20.74 -17.00
C VAL A 459 -11.43 -21.84 -16.19
N VAL A 460 -11.76 -21.55 -14.94
CA VAL A 460 -12.55 -22.43 -14.06
C VAL A 460 -14.02 -22.08 -14.17
N LEU A 461 -14.85 -23.11 -14.38
CA LEU A 461 -16.30 -23.04 -14.38
C LEU A 461 -16.84 -23.81 -13.19
N LEU A 462 -17.58 -23.15 -12.28
CA LEU A 462 -18.28 -23.76 -11.16
C LEU A 462 -19.78 -23.45 -11.24
N LYS A 463 -20.63 -24.45 -11.00
CA LYS A 463 -22.09 -24.29 -11.05
C LYS A 463 -22.79 -24.75 -9.79
N LYS A 464 -23.94 -24.12 -9.53
CA LYS A 464 -24.97 -24.56 -8.60
C LYS A 464 -26.28 -24.79 -9.36
N THR A 465 -26.95 -25.91 -9.13
CA THR A 465 -28.18 -26.28 -9.86
C THR A 465 -29.47 -25.96 -9.10
N VAL A 466 -29.41 -25.69 -7.78
CA VAL A 466 -30.61 -25.44 -6.94
C VAL A 466 -30.29 -24.40 -5.86
N PRO A 467 -31.14 -23.40 -5.56
CA PRO A 467 -32.49 -23.15 -6.09
C PRO A 467 -32.54 -22.28 -7.36
N SER A 468 -31.43 -21.65 -7.76
CA SER A 468 -31.29 -20.95 -9.05
C SER A 468 -29.98 -21.37 -9.72
N LEU A 469 -29.93 -21.25 -11.04
CA LEU A 469 -28.76 -21.68 -11.80
C LEU A 469 -27.68 -20.59 -11.77
N LYS A 470 -26.81 -20.70 -10.77
CA LYS A 470 -25.72 -19.74 -10.57
C LYS A 470 -24.43 -20.31 -11.14
N ILE A 471 -23.71 -19.45 -11.85
CA ILE A 471 -22.43 -19.80 -12.45
C ILE A 471 -21.38 -18.83 -11.95
N LEU A 472 -20.29 -19.39 -11.43
CA LEU A 472 -19.03 -18.69 -11.23
C LEU A 472 -18.09 -19.10 -12.37
N GLN A 473 -17.62 -18.12 -13.13
CA GLN A 473 -16.51 -18.32 -14.06
C GLN A 473 -15.34 -17.47 -13.63
N VAL A 474 -14.17 -18.08 -13.55
CA VAL A 474 -12.93 -17.45 -13.08
C VAL A 474 -11.89 -17.68 -14.14
N ASN A 475 -11.28 -16.64 -14.67
CA ASN A 475 -9.99 -16.78 -15.34
C ASN A 475 -8.91 -16.77 -14.25
N ALA A 476 -8.50 -17.96 -13.83
CA ALA A 476 -7.53 -18.15 -12.76
C ALA A 476 -6.10 -18.27 -13.30
N ASP A 477 -5.84 -17.74 -14.49
CA ASP A 477 -4.48 -17.57 -15.00
C ASP A 477 -3.69 -16.73 -14.00
N PRO A 478 -2.63 -17.29 -13.38
CA PRO A 478 -1.83 -16.57 -12.40
C PRO A 478 -0.96 -15.48 -13.04
N TYR A 479 -0.88 -15.41 -14.38
CA TYR A 479 -0.09 -14.41 -15.08
C TYR A 479 -0.91 -13.17 -15.42
N ARG A 480 -0.47 -12.00 -14.98
CA ARG A 480 -0.98 -10.72 -15.47
C ARG A 480 -0.30 -10.36 -16.79
N LEU A 481 -1.07 -10.06 -17.84
CA LEU A 481 -0.56 -9.34 -19.02
C LEU A 481 -0.32 -7.86 -18.63
N GLY A 482 0.87 -7.54 -18.11
CA GLY A 482 1.34 -6.18 -17.86
C GLY A 482 1.51 -5.79 -16.38
N GLN A 483 2.69 -5.21 -16.10
CA GLN A 483 3.21 -4.58 -14.88
C GLN A 483 2.96 -5.27 -13.52
N VAL A 484 4.03 -5.89 -13.02
CA VAL A 484 4.48 -5.94 -11.60
C VAL A 484 4.20 -4.59 -10.89
N SER A 485 4.13 -4.50 -9.54
CA SER A 485 4.18 -3.16 -8.91
C SER A 485 5.42 -2.46 -9.45
N GLN A 486 5.20 -1.40 -10.19
CA GLN A 486 6.27 -0.61 -10.74
C GLN A 486 6.18 0.72 -10.02
N SER A 487 6.89 0.82 -8.90
CA SER A 487 7.46 2.11 -8.48
C SER A 487 8.61 2.48 -9.45
N VAL A 488 8.31 2.44 -10.76
CA VAL A 488 9.24 2.67 -11.87
C VAL A 488 8.53 3.53 -12.89
N THR A 489 8.97 4.78 -12.92
CA THR A 489 8.94 5.79 -13.98
C THR A 489 8.14 5.43 -15.24
N ARG A 490 7.01 6.12 -15.42
CA ARG A 490 6.50 6.47 -16.75
C ARG A 490 6.55 7.99 -16.91
N THR A 491 7.27 8.44 -17.94
CA THR A 491 7.23 9.82 -18.43
C THR A 491 6.17 9.90 -19.52
N ASN A 492 5.10 10.64 -19.25
CA ASN A 492 4.39 11.61 -20.10
C ASN A 492 2.87 11.55 -19.88
N ASP A 493 2.36 12.73 -19.50
CA ASP A 493 1.03 13.31 -19.69
C ASP A 493 -0.17 12.35 -19.73
N GLU A 494 -0.92 12.28 -18.63
CA GLU A 494 -2.13 13.09 -18.41
C GLU A 494 -2.61 12.84 -16.97
N GLY A 495 -3.01 13.91 -16.29
CA GLY A 495 -3.47 13.84 -14.92
C GLY A 495 -4.83 13.16 -14.80
N GLU A 496 -5.03 12.48 -13.69
CA GLU A 496 -6.20 12.57 -12.80
C GLU A 496 -5.79 11.92 -11.46
N PRO A 497 -6.04 12.54 -10.29
CA PRO A 497 -5.87 11.88 -9.00
C PRO A 497 -6.88 10.76 -8.83
N PHE A 498 -6.44 9.67 -8.21
CA PHE A 498 -7.22 8.45 -8.12
C PHE A 498 -8.03 8.37 -6.81
N LEU A 499 -9.34 8.20 -6.95
CA LEU A 499 -10.36 8.10 -5.89
C LEU A 499 -10.66 6.64 -5.54
N LEU A 500 -11.38 6.38 -4.43
CA LEU A 500 -12.44 5.35 -4.28
C LEU A 500 -13.06 5.35 -2.82
N PRO A 501 -14.37 5.04 -2.65
CA PRO A 501 -15.47 5.60 -1.80
C PRO A 501 -15.72 4.89 -0.44
N GLU A 502 -16.96 4.80 0.05
CA GLU A 502 -17.66 5.81 0.84
C GLU A 502 -17.58 5.26 2.27
N THR A 503 -16.84 5.97 3.12
CA THR A 503 -17.31 6.17 4.50
C THR A 503 -18.03 7.52 4.49
N ASP A 504 -18.85 7.87 5.48
CA ASP A 504 -19.53 9.18 5.52
C ASP A 504 -18.55 10.38 5.69
N GLY A 505 -17.30 10.30 5.22
CA GLY A 505 -16.17 11.20 5.44
C GLY A 505 -15.08 11.07 4.35
N PRO A 506 -13.97 11.84 4.47
CA PRO A 506 -12.92 11.93 3.45
C PRO A 506 -12.24 10.56 3.18
N GLU A 507 -11.84 10.29 1.94
CA GLU A 507 -11.33 8.97 1.50
C GLU A 507 -9.81 8.83 1.71
N ILE A 508 -9.34 7.71 2.26
CA ILE A 508 -7.91 7.40 2.43
C ILE A 508 -7.32 6.78 1.16
N ILE A 509 -6.17 7.28 0.71
CA ILE A 509 -5.38 6.77 -0.43
C ILE A 509 -3.97 6.36 0.03
N CYS A 510 -3.46 5.23 -0.47
CA CYS A 510 -2.03 4.90 -0.39
C CYS A 510 -1.34 5.33 -1.70
N PRO A 511 -0.28 6.16 -1.67
CA PRO A 511 0.26 6.80 -2.87
C PRO A 511 1.33 5.94 -3.58
N LEU A 512 1.28 4.61 -3.52
CA LEU A 512 2.30 3.72 -4.11
C LEU A 512 2.62 4.06 -5.58
N GLU A 513 1.62 4.49 -6.33
CA GLU A 513 1.75 4.90 -7.73
C GLU A 513 2.54 6.19 -7.94
N TYR A 514 2.60 7.09 -6.96
CA TYR A 514 3.24 8.40 -7.12
C TYR A 514 4.76 8.37 -6.91
N PHE A 515 5.30 7.26 -6.38
CA PHE A 515 6.72 7.11 -6.14
C PHE A 515 7.45 6.70 -7.44
N HIS A 516 7.99 7.69 -8.14
CA HIS A 516 8.80 7.47 -9.36
C HIS A 516 10.16 8.17 -9.29
N SER A 517 11.15 7.64 -10.00
CA SER A 517 12.43 8.33 -10.20
C SER A 517 12.31 9.35 -11.34
N SER A 518 12.94 10.52 -11.18
CA SER A 518 13.07 11.54 -12.23
C SER A 518 14.22 11.26 -13.22
N GLU A 519 14.90 10.12 -13.07
CA GLU A 519 16.06 9.74 -13.87
C GLU A 519 15.66 9.16 -15.23
N ARG A 520 15.09 9.97 -16.13
CA ARG A 520 14.97 9.57 -17.55
C ARG A 520 15.04 10.66 -18.61
N ASN A 521 15.59 11.83 -18.29
CA ASN A 521 15.88 12.85 -19.32
C ASN A 521 17.36 12.89 -19.77
N ARG A 522 18.12 11.80 -19.65
CA ARG A 522 19.54 11.75 -20.06
C ARG A 522 19.96 10.48 -20.81
N THR A 523 19.16 10.04 -21.76
CA THR A 523 19.67 9.18 -22.85
C THR A 523 18.93 9.55 -24.13
N ASN A 524 19.64 10.25 -25.01
CA ASN A 524 19.36 10.29 -26.45
C ASN A 524 19.42 8.88 -27.04
#